data_AF-A0A0K2B5W2-F1
#
_entry.id   AF-A0A0K2B5W2-F1
#
_cell.length_a   1.000
_cell.length_b   1.000
_cell.length_c   1.000
_cell.angle_alpha   90.00
_cell.angle_beta   90.00
_cell.angle_gamma   90.00
#
_symmetry.space_group_name_H-M   'P 1'
#
loop_
_entity.id
_entity.type
_entity.pdbx_description
1 polymer ?
#
loop_
_entity_poly.entity_id
_entity_poly.type
_entity_poly.pdbx_seq_one_letter_code
_entity_poly.pdbx_strand_id
1 'polypeptide(L)'
;MARTPADRSTTRPSLRDGLAEVSAFVAGTQRADLAAFVDAALAPGGWEQLRATDPSRVEGSHNLAMNIPESIRDQIKAAAAADPAATTLTAKVNEGLAEYLAGRFKMPRWVDRRSVQPEARVNLNVMASKLLSTQATEKIRQETHDRRASSARVAAEYLMFTYKLGRYAPGARVALPQGAERNPEVPRRVRDLIRELSAASGERVHDIVNEGFQKFLDGEFDPQPVVWSAEDAADMVPMRMRPNDALHDRVKEACKGHPVLNAKTGPNVLAIDYLLDQLGIEADRAE
;
A
#
# COMPACT_ATOMS: atom_id res chain seq x y z
N MET A 1 -22.38 -18.19 -38.68
CA MET A 1 -22.82 -16.98 -37.95
C MET A 1 -21.70 -15.94 -38.02
N ALA A 2 -21.86 -14.94 -38.89
CA ALA A 2 -20.87 -13.89 -39.11
C ALA A 2 -21.02 -12.80 -38.04
N ARG A 3 -19.90 -12.42 -37.40
CA ARG A 3 -19.85 -11.30 -36.45
C ARG A 3 -19.87 -9.98 -37.22
N THR A 4 -20.92 -9.19 -37.03
CA THR A 4 -21.01 -7.80 -37.50
C THR A 4 -19.89 -6.97 -36.84
N PRO A 5 -19.05 -6.25 -37.60
CA PRO A 5 -18.08 -5.33 -37.01
C PRO A 5 -18.81 -4.15 -36.37
N ALA A 6 -18.55 -3.92 -35.09
CA ALA A 6 -19.10 -2.78 -34.37
C ALA A 6 -18.44 -1.50 -34.89
N ASP A 7 -19.22 -0.66 -35.56
CA ASP A 7 -18.90 0.72 -35.88
C ASP A 7 -18.70 1.49 -34.57
N ARG A 8 -17.42 1.71 -34.20
CA ARG A 8 -17.02 2.48 -33.02
C ARG A 8 -16.14 3.64 -33.45
N SER A 9 -16.69 4.52 -34.28
CA SER A 9 -16.12 5.84 -34.53
C SER A 9 -17.02 6.94 -33.94
N THR A 10 -17.28 6.91 -32.64
CA THR A 10 -17.70 8.12 -31.93
C THR A 10 -16.46 8.97 -31.69
N THR A 11 -16.13 9.82 -32.66
CA THR A 11 -15.12 10.86 -32.51
C THR A 11 -15.51 11.70 -31.30
N ARG A 12 -14.69 11.70 -30.25
CA ARG A 12 -14.93 12.58 -29.09
C ARG A 12 -15.01 14.01 -29.61
N PRO A 13 -16.06 14.79 -29.26
CA PRO A 13 -16.16 16.17 -29.69
C PRO A 13 -14.90 16.94 -29.29
N SER A 14 -14.40 17.76 -30.22
CA SER A 14 -13.23 18.60 -29.97
C SER A 14 -13.58 19.65 -28.92
N LEU A 15 -12.95 19.55 -27.75
CA LEU A 15 -13.12 20.54 -26.68
C LEU A 15 -12.68 21.94 -27.13
N ARG A 16 -11.74 22.02 -28.08
CA ARG A 16 -11.30 23.27 -28.70
C ARG A 16 -12.42 23.92 -29.50
N ASP A 17 -13.14 23.12 -30.28
CA ASP A 17 -14.21 23.62 -31.15
C ASP A 17 -15.39 24.08 -30.29
N GLY A 18 -15.74 23.31 -29.24
CA GLY A 18 -16.75 23.71 -28.27
C GLY A 18 -16.40 25.01 -27.53
N LEU A 19 -15.13 25.22 -27.15
CA LEU A 19 -14.69 26.48 -26.54
C LEU A 19 -14.72 27.65 -27.54
N ALA A 20 -14.42 27.41 -28.82
CA ALA A 20 -14.53 28.43 -29.87
C ALA A 20 -15.99 28.84 -30.11
N GLU A 21 -16.93 27.89 -30.12
CA GLU A 21 -18.36 28.16 -30.18
C GLU A 21 -18.85 28.96 -28.96
N VAL A 22 -18.38 28.62 -27.76
CA VAL A 22 -18.66 29.39 -26.54
C VAL A 22 -18.13 30.82 -26.67
N SER A 23 -16.91 31.00 -27.19
CA SER A 23 -16.35 32.34 -27.43
C SER A 23 -17.25 33.16 -28.37
N ALA A 24 -17.64 32.58 -29.51
CA ALA A 24 -18.51 33.24 -30.48
C ALA A 24 -19.89 33.57 -29.91
N PHE A 25 -20.47 32.68 -29.10
CA PHE A 25 -21.74 32.91 -28.42
C PHE A 25 -21.63 34.08 -27.42
N VAL A 26 -20.59 34.06 -26.57
CA VAL A 26 -20.36 35.08 -25.54
C VAL A 26 -20.08 36.45 -26.15
N ALA A 27 -19.41 36.50 -27.30
CA ALA A 27 -19.16 37.73 -28.04
C ALA A 27 -20.45 38.46 -28.47
N GLY A 28 -21.56 37.73 -28.66
CA GLY A 28 -22.88 38.28 -28.99
C GLY A 28 -23.71 38.71 -27.77
N THR A 29 -23.19 38.58 -26.55
CA THR A 29 -23.89 38.93 -25.31
C THR A 29 -23.44 40.28 -24.75
N GLN A 30 -24.08 40.77 -23.69
CA GLN A 30 -23.63 41.96 -22.94
C GLN A 30 -22.26 41.77 -22.25
N ARG A 31 -21.70 40.55 -22.29
CA ARG A 31 -20.40 40.19 -21.72
C ARG A 31 -19.38 39.82 -22.80
N ALA A 32 -19.32 40.62 -23.88
CA ALA A 32 -18.35 40.43 -24.95
C ALA A 32 -16.89 40.48 -24.46
N ASP A 33 -16.63 41.10 -23.30
CA ASP A 33 -15.34 41.07 -22.60
C ASP A 33 -14.88 39.64 -22.25
N LEU A 34 -15.82 38.73 -21.97
CA LEU A 34 -15.52 37.35 -21.59
C LEU A 34 -15.04 36.49 -22.76
N ALA A 35 -15.47 36.80 -23.99
CA ALA A 35 -15.01 36.10 -25.19
C ALA A 35 -13.49 36.27 -25.38
N ALA A 36 -12.96 37.45 -25.07
CA ALA A 36 -11.52 37.73 -25.15
C ALA A 36 -10.68 36.82 -24.23
N PHE A 37 -11.19 36.43 -23.05
CA PHE A 37 -10.49 35.48 -22.16
C PHE A 37 -10.51 34.05 -22.72
N VAL A 38 -11.60 33.64 -23.35
CA VAL A 38 -11.69 32.32 -24.01
C VAL A 38 -10.75 32.28 -25.21
N ASP A 39 -10.75 33.31 -26.05
CA ASP A 39 -9.85 33.45 -27.19
C ASP A 39 -8.38 33.47 -26.75
N ALA A 40 -8.06 34.20 -25.67
CA ALA A 40 -6.72 34.22 -25.10
C ALA A 40 -6.28 32.83 -24.61
N ALA A 41 -7.18 32.05 -24.01
CA ALA A 41 -6.88 30.68 -23.60
C ALA A 41 -6.70 29.73 -24.80
N LEU A 42 -7.40 29.96 -25.91
CA LEU A 42 -7.33 29.17 -27.15
C LEU A 42 -6.13 29.52 -28.06
N ALA A 43 -5.54 30.71 -27.89
CA ALA A 43 -4.37 31.16 -28.61
C ALA A 43 -3.13 30.28 -28.31
N PRO A 44 -2.12 30.22 -29.20
CA PRO A 44 -0.86 29.54 -28.91
C PRO A 44 -0.24 30.07 -27.61
N GLY A 45 0.03 29.19 -26.64
CA GLY A 45 0.56 29.58 -25.33
C GLY A 45 -0.49 30.08 -24.32
N GLY A 46 -1.75 30.22 -24.73
CA GLY A 46 -2.85 30.67 -23.86
C GLY A 46 -3.06 29.77 -22.64
N TRP A 47 -2.85 28.47 -22.82
CA TRP A 47 -2.98 27.47 -21.76
C TRP A 47 -1.87 27.54 -20.71
N GLU A 48 -0.67 27.96 -21.11
CA GLU A 48 0.43 28.26 -20.20
C GLU A 48 0.15 29.53 -19.39
N GLN A 49 -0.43 30.56 -20.04
CA GLN A 49 -0.82 31.81 -19.37
C GLN A 49 -1.95 31.57 -18.36
N LEU A 50 -2.99 30.82 -18.73
CA LEU A 50 -4.06 30.47 -17.78
C LEU A 50 -3.50 29.65 -16.61
N ARG A 51 -2.62 28.67 -16.89
CA ARG A 51 -1.92 27.95 -15.81
C ARG A 51 -1.05 28.85 -14.95
N ALA A 52 -0.52 29.98 -15.45
CA ALA A 52 0.25 30.91 -14.64
C ALA A 52 -0.62 31.72 -13.69
N THR A 53 -1.89 31.94 -14.06
CA THR A 53 -2.87 32.63 -13.21
C THR A 53 -3.58 31.72 -12.20
N ASP A 54 -3.32 30.41 -12.26
CA ASP A 54 -3.92 29.46 -11.32
C ASP A 54 -3.43 29.75 -9.89
N PRO A 55 -4.30 30.18 -8.96
CA PRO A 55 -3.90 30.51 -7.59
C PRO A 55 -3.40 29.27 -6.83
N SER A 56 -3.66 28.06 -7.32
CA SER A 56 -3.11 26.82 -6.78
C SER A 56 -1.68 26.52 -7.25
N ARG A 57 -1.18 27.24 -8.26
CA ARG A 57 0.18 27.09 -8.76
C ARG A 57 1.17 27.75 -7.81
N VAL A 58 1.80 26.92 -6.99
CA VAL A 58 2.97 27.33 -6.21
C VAL A 58 4.10 27.64 -7.18
N GLU A 59 4.66 28.84 -7.10
CA GLU A 59 5.83 29.23 -7.88
C GLU A 59 6.98 28.25 -7.61
N GLY A 60 7.62 27.74 -8.67
CA GLY A 60 8.60 26.66 -8.55
C GLY A 60 8.01 25.29 -8.20
N SER A 61 6.73 25.02 -8.47
CA SER A 61 6.18 23.67 -8.44
C SER A 61 6.70 22.79 -9.57
N HIS A 62 6.72 21.48 -9.36
CA HIS A 62 7.11 20.46 -10.34
C HIS A 62 6.21 19.22 -10.20
N ASN A 63 6.11 18.41 -11.26
CA ASN A 63 5.39 17.15 -11.18
C ASN A 63 6.15 16.16 -10.29
N LEU A 64 5.53 15.77 -9.18
CA LEU A 64 5.99 14.72 -8.28
C LEU A 64 5.17 13.46 -8.55
N ALA A 65 5.78 12.50 -9.25
CA ALA A 65 5.15 11.22 -9.53
C ALA A 65 5.36 10.24 -8.37
N MET A 66 4.28 9.85 -7.72
CA MET A 66 4.28 8.83 -6.67
C MET A 66 3.87 7.49 -7.28
N ASN A 67 4.82 6.57 -7.44
CA ASN A 67 4.56 5.22 -7.91
C ASN A 67 3.97 4.38 -6.77
N ILE A 68 2.67 4.13 -6.77
CA ILE A 68 1.92 3.44 -5.69
C ILE A 68 0.98 2.36 -6.28
N PRO A 69 0.49 1.40 -5.46
CA PRO A 69 -0.52 0.46 -5.94
C PRO A 69 -1.80 1.17 -6.38
N GLU A 70 -2.47 0.63 -7.40
CA GLU A 70 -3.68 1.22 -7.99
C GLU A 70 -4.81 1.41 -6.96
N SER A 71 -5.05 0.42 -6.12
CA SER A 71 -6.04 0.51 -5.04
C SER A 71 -5.75 1.68 -4.10
N ILE A 72 -4.49 1.89 -3.71
CA ILE A 72 -4.08 2.99 -2.84
C ILE A 72 -4.24 4.34 -3.54
N ARG A 73 -3.91 4.44 -4.84
CA ARG A 73 -4.15 5.67 -5.61
C ARG A 73 -5.63 6.06 -5.57
N ASP A 74 -6.51 5.10 -5.83
CA ASP A 74 -7.94 5.34 -5.95
C ASP A 74 -8.56 5.66 -4.57
N GLN A 75 -8.11 4.98 -3.51
CA GLN A 75 -8.47 5.32 -2.13
C GLN A 75 -8.00 6.72 -1.73
N ILE A 76 -6.76 7.12 -2.06
CA ILE A 76 -6.27 8.47 -1.79
C ILE A 76 -7.14 9.51 -2.51
N LYS A 77 -7.47 9.27 -3.79
CA LYS A 77 -8.33 10.20 -4.56
C LYS A 77 -9.73 10.31 -3.96
N ALA A 78 -10.33 9.18 -3.59
CA ALA A 78 -11.64 9.16 -2.96
C ALA A 78 -11.63 9.88 -1.59
N ALA A 79 -10.64 9.60 -0.76
CA ALA A 79 -10.50 10.24 0.55
C ALA A 79 -10.23 11.75 0.44
N ALA A 80 -9.38 12.17 -0.50
CA ALA A 80 -9.13 13.59 -0.75
C ALA A 80 -10.36 14.33 -1.28
N ALA A 81 -11.21 13.67 -2.08
CA ALA A 81 -12.46 14.26 -2.54
C ALA A 81 -13.52 14.39 -1.42
N ALA A 82 -13.43 13.53 -0.40
CA ALA A 82 -14.33 13.53 0.75
C ALA A 82 -13.83 14.42 1.92
N ASP A 83 -12.59 14.92 1.87
CA ASP A 83 -11.99 15.74 2.92
C ASP A 83 -12.33 17.23 2.72
N PRO A 84 -13.25 17.82 3.51
CA PRO A 84 -13.64 19.22 3.34
C PRO A 84 -12.52 20.20 3.70
N ALA A 85 -11.50 19.76 4.43
CA ALA A 85 -10.33 20.56 4.76
C ALA A 85 -9.22 20.45 3.70
N ALA A 86 -9.31 19.51 2.76
CA ALA A 86 -8.35 19.39 1.66
C ALA A 86 -8.72 20.36 0.53
N THR A 87 -7.98 21.46 0.41
CA THR A 87 -8.10 22.34 -0.77
C THR A 87 -7.73 21.59 -2.04
N THR A 88 -6.59 20.88 -2.03
CA THR A 88 -6.13 20.02 -3.13
C THR A 88 -5.22 18.92 -2.60
N LEU A 89 -5.08 17.84 -3.36
CA LEU A 89 -4.07 16.81 -3.09
C LEU A 89 -2.65 17.39 -3.08
N THR A 90 -2.37 18.37 -3.94
CA THR A 90 -1.11 19.12 -3.97
C THR A 90 -0.84 19.83 -2.63
N ALA A 91 -1.84 20.49 -2.05
CA ALA A 91 -1.71 21.16 -0.76
C ALA A 91 -1.38 20.16 0.36
N LYS A 92 -2.08 19.02 0.40
CA LYS A 92 -1.81 17.94 1.38
C LYS A 92 -0.42 17.32 1.22
N VAL A 93 0.08 17.21 0.00
CA VAL A 93 1.46 16.76 -0.25
C VAL A 93 2.48 17.78 0.24
N ASN A 94 2.28 19.06 -0.03
CA ASN A 94 3.18 20.11 0.46
C ASN A 94 3.15 20.20 2.00
N GLU A 95 1.97 20.07 2.62
CA GLU A 95 1.80 19.93 4.08
C GLU A 95 2.63 18.76 4.60
N GLY A 96 2.50 17.56 4.02
CA GLY A 96 3.25 16.38 4.43
C GLY A 96 4.76 16.51 4.33
N LEU A 97 5.26 17.14 3.26
CA LEU A 97 6.68 17.42 3.11
C LEU A 97 7.17 18.42 4.18
N ALA A 98 6.38 19.45 4.50
CA ALA A 98 6.71 20.41 5.54
C ALA A 98 6.69 19.77 6.94
N GLU A 99 5.68 18.94 7.24
CA GLU A 99 5.59 18.18 8.50
C GLU A 99 6.76 17.22 8.69
N TYR A 100 7.20 16.56 7.60
CA TYR A 100 8.39 15.70 7.62
C TYR A 100 9.66 16.50 7.89
N LEU A 101 9.85 17.62 7.19
CA LEU A 101 11.00 18.49 7.40
C LEU A 101 11.07 19.05 8.83
N ALA A 102 9.92 19.43 9.38
CA ALA A 102 9.77 19.87 10.76
C ALA A 102 9.94 18.74 11.81
N GLY A 103 9.98 17.47 11.39
CA GLY A 103 10.11 16.31 12.27
C GLY A 103 8.83 15.94 13.03
N ARG A 104 7.70 16.59 12.70
CA ARG A 104 6.38 16.29 13.26
C ARG A 104 5.76 15.05 12.62
N PHE A 105 6.00 14.83 11.33
CA PHE A 105 5.75 13.55 10.68
C PHE A 105 7.04 12.74 10.61
N LYS A 106 7.01 11.50 11.14
CA LYS A 106 8.13 10.56 11.05
C LYS A 106 7.80 9.45 10.08
N MET A 107 8.66 9.28 9.09
CA MET A 107 8.54 8.14 8.20
C MET A 107 8.76 6.84 8.97
N PRO A 108 7.85 5.85 8.84
CA PRO A 108 8.05 4.55 9.45
C PRO A 108 9.27 3.86 8.84
N ARG A 109 9.97 3.07 9.67
CA ARG A 109 11.15 2.31 9.25
C ARG A 109 10.82 1.46 8.03
N TRP A 110 11.74 1.45 7.08
CA TRP A 110 11.53 0.70 5.86
C TRP A 110 11.57 -0.80 6.12
N VAL A 111 10.52 -1.48 5.65
CA VAL A 111 10.51 -2.93 5.53
C VAL A 111 10.36 -3.19 4.04
N ASP A 112 11.37 -3.81 3.45
CA ASP A 112 11.39 -4.15 2.03
C ASP A 112 10.31 -5.22 1.78
N ARG A 113 9.10 -4.77 1.45
CA ARG A 113 7.97 -5.67 1.18
C ARG A 113 8.09 -6.13 -0.26
N ARG A 114 8.67 -7.31 -0.48
CA ARG A 114 8.29 -8.12 -1.65
C ARG A 114 6.83 -8.50 -1.46
N SER A 115 5.94 -7.82 -2.18
CA SER A 115 4.54 -8.23 -2.25
C SER A 115 4.46 -9.63 -2.85
N VAL A 116 3.65 -10.51 -2.26
CA VAL A 116 3.46 -11.89 -2.75
C VAL A 116 2.72 -11.88 -4.09
N GLN A 117 1.87 -10.89 -4.30
CA GLN A 117 1.32 -10.56 -5.62
C GLN A 117 1.71 -9.14 -6.03
N PRO A 118 2.30 -8.93 -7.21
CA PRO A 118 2.55 -7.60 -7.72
C PRO A 118 1.21 -6.95 -8.11
N GLU A 119 0.62 -6.18 -7.21
CA GLU A 119 -0.46 -5.26 -7.59
C GLU A 119 0.09 -4.28 -8.64
N ALA A 120 -0.73 -4.00 -9.67
CA ALA A 120 -0.38 -3.02 -10.68
C ALA A 120 -0.04 -1.69 -10.01
N ARG A 121 1.15 -1.17 -10.29
CA ARG A 121 1.58 0.12 -9.77
C ARG A 121 1.37 1.20 -10.81
N VAL A 122 0.86 2.33 -10.34
CA VAL A 122 0.45 3.47 -11.15
C VAL A 122 1.04 4.75 -10.56
N ASN A 123 1.20 5.77 -11.41
CA ASN A 123 1.68 7.07 -10.96
C ASN A 123 0.51 7.93 -10.48
N LEU A 124 0.56 8.36 -9.22
CA LEU A 124 -0.21 9.50 -8.72
C LEU A 124 0.64 10.76 -8.89
N ASN A 125 0.26 11.60 -9.85
CA ASN A 125 0.97 12.83 -10.21
C ASN A 125 0.39 14.02 -9.45
N VAL A 126 1.25 14.82 -8.81
CA VAL A 126 0.88 16.03 -8.05
C VAL A 126 1.88 17.16 -8.30
N MET A 127 1.45 18.42 -8.23
CA MET A 127 2.30 19.59 -8.48
C MET A 127 2.97 20.11 -7.20
N ALA A 128 3.89 19.34 -6.63
CA ALA A 128 4.53 19.68 -5.35
C ALA A 128 5.58 20.81 -5.47
N SER A 129 5.80 21.54 -4.38
CA SER A 129 6.87 22.53 -4.27
C SER A 129 8.24 21.88 -4.49
N LYS A 130 9.02 22.41 -5.45
CA LYS A 130 10.37 21.91 -5.74
C LYS A 130 11.31 22.08 -4.55
N LEU A 131 11.20 23.18 -3.82
CA LEU A 131 12.04 23.45 -2.64
C LEU A 131 11.80 22.40 -1.55
N LEU A 132 10.53 22.19 -1.15
CA LEU A 132 10.16 21.21 -0.13
C LEU A 132 10.56 19.79 -0.56
N SER A 133 10.29 19.44 -1.83
CA SER A 133 10.65 18.13 -2.39
C SER A 133 12.16 17.87 -2.38
N THR A 134 12.96 18.89 -2.72
CA THR A 134 14.43 18.78 -2.71
C THR A 134 14.96 18.61 -1.29
N GLN A 135 14.49 19.46 -0.36
CA GLN A 135 14.90 19.39 1.05
C GLN A 135 14.49 18.05 1.70
N ALA A 136 13.26 17.58 1.45
CA ALA A 136 12.78 16.32 2.00
C ALA A 136 13.57 15.12 1.45
N THR A 137 13.94 15.15 0.16
CA THR A 137 14.79 14.12 -0.46
C THR A 137 16.19 14.09 0.15
N GLU A 138 16.78 15.25 0.43
CA GLU A 138 18.08 15.33 1.08
C GLU A 138 18.03 14.81 2.52
N LYS A 139 17.03 15.27 3.31
CA LYS A 139 16.83 14.82 4.69
C LYS A 139 16.66 13.30 4.78
N ILE A 140 15.80 12.69 3.95
CA ILE A 140 15.56 11.25 4.01
C ILE A 140 16.81 10.44 3.62
N ARG A 141 17.63 10.92 2.69
CA ARG A 141 18.90 10.27 2.32
C ARG A 141 19.90 10.31 3.47
N GLN A 142 19.96 11.42 4.20
CA GLN A 142 20.81 11.56 5.39
C GLN A 142 20.35 10.64 6.52
N GLU A 143 19.04 10.54 6.77
CA GLU A 143 18.48 9.72 7.85
C GLU A 143 18.55 8.21 7.58
N THR A 144 18.40 7.79 6.31
CA THR A 144 18.28 6.36 5.95
C THR A 144 19.53 5.78 5.31
N HIS A 145 20.45 6.63 4.84
CA HIS A 145 21.56 6.26 3.96
C HIS A 145 21.12 5.55 2.66
N ASP A 146 19.84 5.60 2.30
CA ASP A 146 19.29 4.98 1.08
C ASP A 146 19.24 5.99 -0.06
N ARG A 147 20.02 5.74 -1.12
CA ARG A 147 20.03 6.58 -2.34
C ARG A 147 18.71 6.56 -3.10
N ARG A 148 17.87 5.54 -2.90
CA ARG A 148 16.55 5.40 -3.53
C ARG A 148 15.45 6.14 -2.76
N ALA A 149 15.76 6.65 -1.56
CA ALA A 149 14.84 7.48 -0.81
C ALA A 149 14.52 8.77 -1.57
N SER A 150 13.23 9.13 -1.63
CA SER A 150 12.72 10.28 -2.39
C SER A 150 11.58 10.97 -1.65
N SER A 151 11.38 12.26 -1.92
CA SER A 151 10.23 13.02 -1.43
C SER A 151 8.88 12.46 -1.89
N ALA A 152 8.81 11.84 -3.07
CA ALA A 152 7.60 11.16 -3.55
C ALA A 152 7.14 10.07 -2.57
N ARG A 153 8.09 9.40 -1.94
CA ARG A 153 7.83 8.41 -0.91
C ARG A 153 7.28 9.03 0.37
N VAL A 154 7.89 10.12 0.84
CA VAL A 154 7.42 10.89 2.02
C VAL A 154 5.98 11.34 1.78
N ALA A 155 5.71 11.91 0.61
CA ALA A 155 4.40 12.39 0.19
C ALA A 155 3.36 11.27 0.19
N ALA A 156 3.65 10.15 -0.49
CA ALA A 156 2.74 9.00 -0.53
C ALA A 156 2.43 8.49 0.89
N GLU A 157 3.44 8.41 1.75
CA GLU A 157 3.27 7.88 3.09
C GLU A 157 2.50 8.83 4.01
N TYR A 158 2.71 10.14 3.86
CA TYR A 158 1.93 11.13 4.57
C TYR A 158 0.45 11.07 4.15
N LEU A 159 0.15 10.94 2.86
CA LEU A 159 -1.23 10.79 2.38
C LEU A 159 -1.90 9.54 2.97
N MET A 160 -1.19 8.41 3.00
CA MET A 160 -1.71 7.19 3.63
C MET A 160 -1.92 7.38 5.15
N PHE A 161 -1.02 8.08 5.83
CA PHE A 161 -1.14 8.37 7.27
C PHE A 161 -2.33 9.29 7.58
N THR A 162 -2.51 10.34 6.79
CA THR A 162 -3.56 11.34 6.94
C THR A 162 -4.93 10.72 6.68
N TYR A 163 -5.08 9.95 5.61
CA TYR A 163 -6.35 9.32 5.24
C TYR A 163 -6.58 7.94 5.85
N LYS A 164 -5.71 7.47 6.75
CA LYS A 164 -5.79 6.14 7.39
C LYS A 164 -5.95 5.03 6.35
N LEU A 165 -5.01 4.96 5.41
CA LEU A 165 -5.00 3.97 4.32
C LEU A 165 -3.85 2.98 4.45
N GLY A 166 -4.00 1.83 3.79
CA GLY A 166 -3.02 0.75 3.79
C GLY A 166 -2.60 0.37 5.22
N ARG A 167 -1.31 0.57 5.56
CA ARG A 167 -0.78 0.26 6.89
C ARG A 167 -1.29 1.14 8.03
N TYR A 168 -1.99 2.23 7.72
CA TYR A 168 -2.58 3.13 8.70
C TYR A 168 -4.10 2.98 8.80
N ALA A 169 -4.70 2.07 8.04
CA ALA A 169 -6.13 1.83 8.12
C ALA A 169 -6.53 1.28 9.50
N PRO A 170 -7.75 1.56 9.98
CA PRO A 170 -8.27 0.90 11.17
C PRO A 170 -8.20 -0.62 11.01
N GLY A 171 -7.60 -1.31 12.00
CA GLY A 171 -7.36 -2.75 11.92
C GLY A 171 -6.19 -3.18 11.02
N ALA A 172 -5.44 -2.23 10.44
CA ALA A 172 -4.26 -2.56 9.65
C ALA A 172 -3.19 -3.22 10.52
N ARG A 173 -2.72 -4.38 10.08
CA ARG A 173 -1.67 -5.14 10.75
C ARG A 173 -0.32 -4.45 10.52
N VAL A 174 0.35 -4.04 11.59
CA VAL A 174 1.73 -3.57 11.52
C VAL A 174 2.62 -4.77 11.26
N ALA A 175 3.17 -4.88 10.05
CA ALA A 175 4.10 -5.94 9.73
C ALA A 175 5.32 -5.84 10.67
N LEU A 176 5.52 -6.89 11.46
CA LEU A 176 6.68 -7.02 12.32
C LEU A 176 7.95 -7.28 11.48
N PRO A 177 9.14 -6.88 11.96
CA PRO A 177 10.38 -7.20 11.27
C PRO A 177 10.56 -8.71 11.21
N GLN A 178 11.03 -9.21 10.06
CA GLN A 178 11.36 -10.61 9.88
C GLN A 178 12.50 -11.00 10.82
N GLY A 179 12.36 -12.13 11.50
CA GLY A 179 13.42 -12.73 12.28
C GLY A 179 14.26 -13.70 11.46
N ALA A 180 15.01 -14.52 12.17
CA ALA A 180 15.79 -15.59 11.59
C ALA A 180 14.88 -16.68 10.97
N GLU A 181 15.48 -17.45 10.06
CA GLU A 181 14.77 -18.51 9.35
C GLU A 181 14.40 -19.66 10.27
N ARG A 182 13.17 -20.16 10.11
CA ARG A 182 12.63 -21.34 10.79
C ARG A 182 12.09 -22.29 9.73
N ASN A 183 12.33 -23.58 9.93
CA ASN A 183 12.01 -24.64 8.99
C ASN A 183 11.26 -25.77 9.71
N PRO A 184 10.07 -25.52 10.28
CA PRO A 184 9.22 -26.62 10.71
C PRO A 184 8.92 -27.55 9.54
N GLU A 185 8.79 -28.84 9.81
CA GLU A 185 8.46 -29.84 8.80
C GLU A 185 6.94 -30.02 8.74
N VAL A 186 6.41 -30.04 7.52
CA VAL A 186 5.00 -30.35 7.22
C VAL A 186 4.93 -31.25 5.99
N PRO A 187 3.84 -31.99 5.78
CA PRO A 187 3.67 -32.77 4.55
C PRO A 187 3.73 -31.87 3.33
N ARG A 188 4.31 -32.35 2.23
CA ARG A 188 4.47 -31.54 1.00
C ARG A 188 3.15 -30.97 0.48
N ARG A 189 2.09 -31.79 0.47
CA ARG A 189 0.74 -31.35 0.07
C ARG A 189 0.27 -30.16 0.90
N VAL A 190 0.50 -30.19 2.21
CA VAL A 190 0.11 -29.14 3.15
C VAL A 190 0.94 -27.89 2.92
N ARG A 191 2.26 -28.02 2.73
CA ARG A 191 3.14 -26.89 2.41
C ARG A 191 2.68 -26.15 1.15
N ASP A 192 2.35 -26.90 0.12
CA ASP A 192 1.99 -26.35 -1.18
C ASP A 192 0.59 -25.68 -1.10
N LEU A 193 -0.35 -26.27 -0.35
CA LEU A 193 -1.65 -25.66 -0.06
C LEU A 193 -1.54 -24.38 0.77
N ILE A 194 -0.69 -24.35 1.81
CA ILE A 194 -0.42 -23.13 2.59
C ILE A 194 0.08 -22.01 1.68
N ARG A 195 1.00 -22.32 0.75
CA ARG A 195 1.56 -21.33 -0.19
C ARG A 195 0.51 -20.82 -1.16
N GLU A 196 -0.32 -21.70 -1.70
CA GLU A 196 -1.42 -21.34 -2.60
C GLU A 196 -2.42 -20.41 -1.90
N LEU A 197 -2.93 -20.80 -0.74
CA LEU A 197 -3.94 -20.04 0.00
C LEU A 197 -3.38 -18.70 0.52
N SER A 198 -2.15 -18.70 1.04
CA SER A 198 -1.46 -17.46 1.43
C SER A 198 -1.24 -16.52 0.24
N ALA A 199 -0.90 -17.06 -0.94
CA ALA A 199 -0.78 -16.24 -2.15
C ALA A 199 -2.12 -15.69 -2.61
N ALA A 200 -3.21 -16.48 -2.51
CA ALA A 200 -4.56 -16.06 -2.87
C ALA A 200 -5.11 -14.95 -1.95
N SER A 201 -4.82 -15.01 -0.64
CA SER A 201 -5.20 -13.96 0.32
C SER A 201 -4.29 -12.72 0.27
N GLY A 202 -3.12 -12.83 -0.36
CA GLY A 202 -2.11 -11.77 -0.37
C GLY A 202 -1.37 -11.61 0.96
N GLU A 203 -1.63 -12.47 1.94
CA GLU A 203 -0.91 -12.48 3.22
C GLU A 203 0.41 -13.24 3.09
N ARG A 204 1.39 -12.90 3.93
CA ARG A 204 2.65 -13.65 4.01
C ARG A 204 2.55 -14.65 5.15
N VAL A 205 3.02 -15.87 4.92
CA VAL A 205 3.06 -16.94 5.93
C VAL A 205 3.61 -16.45 7.27
N HIS A 206 4.75 -15.75 7.31
CA HIS A 206 5.32 -15.29 8.58
C HIS A 206 4.51 -14.16 9.24
N ASP A 207 3.68 -13.41 8.51
CA ASP A 207 2.78 -12.43 9.10
C ASP A 207 1.60 -13.13 9.79
N ILE A 208 1.07 -14.20 9.18
CA ILE A 208 0.05 -15.07 9.79
C ILE A 208 0.62 -15.76 11.05
N VAL A 209 1.84 -16.30 10.96
CA VAL A 209 2.51 -16.92 12.12
C VAL A 209 2.72 -15.91 13.25
N ASN A 210 3.11 -14.68 12.93
CA ASN A 210 3.26 -13.63 13.94
C ASN A 210 1.91 -13.30 14.62
N GLU A 211 0.80 -13.32 13.88
CA GLU A 211 -0.53 -13.18 14.47
C GLU A 211 -0.82 -14.33 15.44
N GLY A 212 -0.59 -15.57 15.03
CA GLY A 212 -0.79 -16.74 15.88
C GLY A 212 0.05 -16.71 17.16
N PHE A 213 1.30 -16.25 17.05
CA PHE A 213 2.16 -16.04 18.21
C PHE A 213 1.61 -14.99 19.16
N GLN A 214 1.08 -13.88 18.65
CA GLN A 214 0.49 -12.84 19.48
C GLN A 214 -0.79 -13.35 20.16
N LYS A 215 -1.70 -14.00 19.42
CA LYS A 215 -2.93 -14.59 19.98
C LYS A 215 -2.66 -15.64 21.05
N PHE A 216 -1.64 -16.48 20.86
CA PHE A 216 -1.21 -17.42 21.89
C PHE A 216 -0.74 -16.71 23.17
N LEU A 217 0.09 -15.67 23.03
CA LEU A 217 0.57 -14.88 24.17
C LEU A 217 -0.56 -14.12 24.87
N ASP A 218 -1.62 -13.77 24.14
CA ASP A 218 -2.81 -13.08 24.68
C ASP A 218 -3.86 -14.07 25.23
N GLY A 219 -3.65 -15.39 25.06
CA GLY A 219 -4.59 -16.44 25.48
C GLY A 219 -5.82 -16.60 24.58
N GLU A 220 -5.80 -15.99 23.39
CA GLU A 220 -6.87 -16.05 22.39
C GLU A 220 -6.76 -17.28 21.46
N PHE A 221 -5.63 -18.00 21.51
CA PHE A 221 -5.40 -19.21 20.73
C PHE A 221 -4.73 -20.28 21.60
N ASP A 222 -5.37 -21.45 21.68
CA ASP A 222 -4.85 -22.61 22.40
C ASP A 222 -4.37 -23.68 21.40
N PRO A 223 -3.05 -23.86 21.24
CA PRO A 223 -2.48 -24.69 20.18
C PRO A 223 -2.68 -26.19 20.46
N GLN A 224 -3.07 -26.91 19.42
CA GLN A 224 -3.20 -28.36 19.42
C GLN A 224 -2.09 -29.02 18.58
N PRO A 225 -1.44 -30.09 19.05
CA PRO A 225 -0.46 -30.82 18.27
C PRO A 225 -1.13 -31.43 17.04
N VAL A 226 -0.58 -31.09 15.88
CA VAL A 226 -1.00 -31.69 14.63
C VAL A 226 -0.41 -33.10 14.54
N VAL A 227 -1.28 -34.08 14.29
CA VAL A 227 -0.92 -35.47 14.03
C VAL A 227 -0.99 -35.70 12.53
N TRP A 228 0.13 -36.12 11.95
CA TRP A 228 0.19 -36.46 10.54
C TRP A 228 -0.12 -37.93 10.33
N SER A 229 -0.88 -38.25 9.28
CA SER A 229 -1.08 -39.63 8.85
C SER A 229 0.27 -40.29 8.51
N ALA A 230 0.33 -41.62 8.51
CA ALA A 230 1.56 -42.34 8.15
C ALA A 230 2.04 -42.02 6.73
N GLU A 231 1.10 -41.77 5.81
CA GLU A 231 1.38 -41.33 4.44
C GLU A 231 2.00 -39.93 4.42
N ASP A 232 1.40 -38.99 5.14
CA ASP A 232 1.89 -37.62 5.26
C ASP A 232 3.26 -37.52 5.92
N ALA A 233 3.49 -38.32 6.97
CA ALA A 233 4.76 -38.40 7.67
C ALA A 233 5.90 -38.94 6.79
N ALA A 234 5.58 -39.64 5.69
CA ALA A 234 6.58 -40.15 4.74
C ALA A 234 7.07 -39.09 3.74
N ASP A 235 6.34 -37.98 3.53
CA ASP A 235 6.72 -36.88 2.61
C ASP A 235 6.76 -35.52 3.33
N MET A 236 7.45 -35.50 4.46
CA MET A 236 7.70 -34.28 5.23
C MET A 236 8.74 -33.40 4.52
N VAL A 237 8.46 -32.10 4.46
CA VAL A 237 9.31 -31.08 3.85
C VAL A 237 9.41 -29.84 4.72
N PRO A 238 10.52 -29.09 4.67
CA PRO A 238 10.64 -27.85 5.42
C PRO A 238 9.70 -26.77 4.87
N MET A 239 8.93 -26.15 5.76
CA MET A 239 8.15 -24.95 5.52
C MET A 239 8.93 -23.72 5.98
N ARG A 240 9.71 -23.14 5.06
CA ARG A 240 10.53 -21.95 5.33
C ARG A 240 9.67 -20.76 5.73
N MET A 241 9.89 -20.22 6.92
CA MET A 241 9.25 -19.01 7.44
C MET A 241 10.23 -18.16 8.25
N ARG A 242 9.91 -16.88 8.44
CA ARG A 242 10.75 -15.90 9.15
C ARG A 242 9.91 -15.07 10.13
N PRO A 243 9.29 -15.70 11.15
CA PRO A 243 8.56 -14.95 12.17
C PRO A 243 9.49 -13.99 12.90
N ASN A 244 8.92 -13.01 13.57
CA ASN A 244 9.68 -12.02 14.32
C ASN A 244 10.45 -12.68 15.48
N ASP A 245 11.76 -12.40 15.61
CA ASP A 245 12.61 -13.05 16.63
C ASP A 245 12.16 -12.73 18.07
N ALA A 246 11.86 -11.45 18.36
CA ALA A 246 11.43 -11.05 19.71
C ALA A 246 10.11 -11.69 20.11
N LEU A 247 9.17 -11.82 19.16
CA LEU A 247 7.90 -12.50 19.39
C LEU A 247 8.10 -14.01 19.57
N HIS A 248 8.91 -14.62 18.72
CA HIS A 248 9.28 -16.03 18.80
C HIS A 248 9.92 -16.37 20.16
N ASP A 249 10.82 -15.53 20.67
CA ASP A 249 11.48 -15.75 21.96
C ASP A 249 10.51 -15.64 23.14
N ARG A 250 9.54 -14.71 23.07
CA ARG A 250 8.46 -14.62 24.07
C ARG A 250 7.58 -15.87 24.06
N VAL A 251 7.18 -16.34 22.88
CA VAL A 251 6.43 -17.61 22.73
C VAL A 251 7.23 -18.78 23.29
N LYS A 252 8.52 -18.86 22.98
CA LYS A 252 9.41 -19.90 23.48
C LYS A 252 9.43 -19.96 25.02
N GLU A 253 9.44 -18.81 25.67
CA GLU A 253 9.37 -18.73 27.13
C GLU A 253 8.01 -19.20 27.65
N ALA A 254 6.91 -18.72 27.06
CA ALA A 254 5.56 -19.12 27.42
C ALA A 254 5.32 -20.65 27.24
N CYS A 255 5.93 -21.26 26.22
CA CYS A 255 5.84 -22.70 26.00
C CYS A 255 6.52 -23.55 27.09
N LYS A 256 7.36 -23.01 27.97
CA LYS A 256 7.98 -23.80 29.06
C LYS A 256 6.98 -24.31 30.10
N GLY A 257 5.87 -23.59 30.28
CA GLY A 257 4.82 -23.92 31.25
C GLY A 257 3.54 -24.48 30.60
N HIS A 258 3.53 -24.68 29.29
CA HIS A 258 2.35 -25.15 28.57
C HIS A 258 2.19 -26.67 28.74
N PRO A 259 0.97 -27.20 28.95
CA PRO A 259 0.75 -28.64 29.13
C PRO A 259 1.14 -29.47 27.90
N VAL A 260 1.01 -28.89 26.71
CA VAL A 260 1.11 -29.61 25.43
C VAL A 260 2.32 -29.18 24.58
N LEU A 261 2.86 -27.99 24.82
CA LEU A 261 4.00 -27.47 24.07
C LEU A 261 5.26 -27.54 24.94
N ASN A 262 6.42 -27.68 24.31
CA ASN A 262 7.71 -27.56 25.00
C ASN A 262 8.52 -26.38 24.45
N ALA A 263 9.54 -25.93 25.18
CA ALA A 263 10.34 -24.76 24.79
C ALA A 263 11.17 -24.93 23.51
N LYS A 264 11.39 -26.15 23.02
CA LYS A 264 12.24 -26.40 21.83
C LYS A 264 11.41 -26.43 20.55
N THR A 265 10.28 -27.13 20.56
CA THR A 265 9.43 -27.34 19.39
C THR A 265 8.11 -26.58 19.46
N GLY A 266 7.72 -26.09 20.65
CA GLY A 266 6.47 -25.38 20.89
C GLY A 266 6.19 -24.25 19.91
N PRO A 267 7.12 -23.30 19.68
CA PRO A 267 6.91 -22.23 18.70
C PRO A 267 6.65 -22.75 17.28
N ASN A 268 7.29 -23.86 16.88
CA ASN A 268 7.08 -24.45 15.56
C ASN A 268 5.72 -25.15 15.46
N VAL A 269 5.32 -25.90 16.50
CA VAL A 269 4.01 -26.57 16.55
C VAL A 269 2.89 -25.53 16.53
N LEU A 270 2.99 -24.49 17.36
CA LEU A 270 2.07 -23.35 17.38
C LEU A 270 1.98 -22.67 16.02
N ALA A 271 3.12 -22.40 15.38
CA ALA A 271 3.15 -21.75 14.06
C ALA A 271 2.40 -22.57 13.00
N ILE A 272 2.58 -23.90 13.00
CA ILE A 272 1.91 -24.78 12.05
C ILE A 272 0.42 -24.88 12.35
N ASP A 273 0.02 -25.19 13.59
CA ASP A 273 -1.39 -25.34 13.95
C ASP A 273 -2.19 -24.07 13.64
N TYR A 274 -1.67 -22.89 14.00
CA TYR A 274 -2.31 -21.62 13.67
C TYR A 274 -2.40 -21.36 12.16
N LEU A 275 -1.38 -21.74 11.38
CA LEU A 275 -1.43 -21.61 9.91
C LEU A 275 -2.53 -22.49 9.31
N LEU A 276 -2.70 -23.71 9.81
CA LEU A 276 -3.73 -24.63 9.33
C LEU A 276 -5.11 -24.09 9.68
N ASP A 277 -5.31 -23.67 10.93
CA ASP A 277 -6.56 -23.10 11.44
C ASP A 277 -6.97 -21.86 10.63
N GLN A 278 -6.06 -20.88 10.50
CA GLN A 278 -6.32 -19.62 9.81
C GLN A 278 -6.59 -19.78 8.31
N LEU A 279 -6.01 -20.81 7.68
CA LEU A 279 -6.20 -21.10 6.25
C LEU A 279 -7.31 -22.13 5.99
N GLY A 280 -7.97 -22.63 7.04
CA GLY A 280 -9.01 -23.66 6.92
C GLY A 280 -8.51 -24.98 6.34
N ILE A 281 -7.26 -25.34 6.63
CA ILE A 281 -6.67 -26.61 6.20
C ILE A 281 -6.92 -27.66 7.29
N GLU A 282 -7.71 -28.68 6.98
CA GLU A 282 -7.98 -29.77 7.92
C GLU A 282 -6.74 -30.64 8.15
N ALA A 283 -6.45 -30.91 9.43
CA ALA A 283 -5.46 -31.88 9.86
C ALA A 283 -5.92 -32.51 11.19
N ASP A 284 -5.54 -33.77 11.41
CA ASP A 284 -5.86 -34.46 12.67
C ASP A 284 -5.12 -33.79 13.83
N ARG A 285 -5.82 -33.61 14.95
CA ARG A 285 -5.27 -33.02 16.19
C ARG A 285 -5.23 -34.10 17.27
N ALA A 286 -4.17 -34.11 18.07
CA ALA A 286 -4.14 -34.98 19.25
C ALA A 286 -5.19 -34.51 20.26
N GLU A 287 -6.08 -35.40 20.70
CA GLU A 287 -6.99 -35.17 21.83
C GLU A 287 -6.24 -35.06 23.17
#